data_AF-A0A3N5LSZ6-F1
#
_entry.id   AF-A0A3N5LSZ6-F1
#
_cell.length_a   1.000
_cell.length_b   1.000
_cell.length_c   1.000
_cell.angle_alpha   90.00
_cell.angle_beta   90.00
_cell.angle_gamma   90.00
#
_symmetry.space_group_name_H-M   'P 1'
#
loop_
_entity.id
_entity.type
_entity.pdbx_description
1 polymer ?
#
loop_
_entity_poly.entity_id
_entity_poly.type
_entity_poly.pdbx_seq_one_letter_code
_entity_poly.pdbx_strand_id
1 'polypeptide(L)'
;MPGYDTKTRKREHADRKGRRPVRPCLPAGCTGPLDVLEWLRPHVPGVSILTLGAQRAEQGGSLKAAVGPALAQEPQSTSALLVEASSSDWPVAAGFQVLALLAPAEPAKSPADDLAGHYAVLGRKGNARLTALFSTLDKRRDYGRVSLVGFGPGDPDLMTLKAHHALRSADVIFYDDLIDRSVLGRYRARSVYVGKRKGRSDGRQEAINRMLCQSAVRGETVVRLKGGDPFVLGRGGEEVDYLERRFVSVDVVPGITSALAAAADFGIPLTLRGASRGLEIRTGHTECPDVRPGRCETSVYYMAASRLGGLGEELLRSGFDPDLPAAIVEKASLPGRRCRFKKIGKLADQDADGPALLIVGPTLDYAPRKPTLLFTGLSPHRFRGPERLVHYPLIERRGGEEIVAVEKSRIDLQEFDGVVFTHELAIDQFLRIWGSLPELVYATSPSLSRKLIRDHHCQWIVHSF
;
A
#
# COMPACT_ATOMS: atom_id res chain seq x y z
N MET A 1 -17.47 -32.28 59.19
CA MET A 1 -16.30 -31.52 58.70
C MET A 1 -16.63 -30.03 58.79
N PRO A 2 -15.77 -29.23 59.43
CA PRO A 2 -16.07 -27.85 59.82
C PRO A 2 -15.89 -26.86 58.67
N GLY A 3 -16.48 -25.68 58.84
CA GLY A 3 -16.72 -24.68 57.80
C GLY A 3 -15.51 -23.89 57.35
N TYR A 4 -15.67 -23.23 56.20
CA TYR A 4 -14.80 -22.16 55.75
C TYR A 4 -15.60 -20.89 55.49
N ASP A 5 -15.30 -19.91 56.35
CA ASP A 5 -15.80 -18.55 56.45
C ASP A 5 -15.60 -17.75 55.15
N THR A 6 -16.66 -17.07 54.71
CA THR A 6 -16.71 -16.24 53.50
C THR A 6 -16.28 -14.78 53.73
N LYS A 7 -15.65 -14.44 54.86
CA LYS A 7 -15.25 -13.05 55.18
C LYS A 7 -13.79 -12.64 54.94
N THR A 8 -12.91 -13.51 54.43
CA THR A 8 -11.48 -13.15 54.20
C THR A 8 -11.10 -12.76 52.77
N ARG A 9 -11.96 -12.93 51.76
CA ARG A 9 -11.64 -12.56 50.36
C ARG A 9 -11.90 -11.09 49.97
N LYS A 10 -12.41 -10.25 50.88
CA LYS A 10 -12.65 -8.82 50.64
C LYS A 10 -11.58 -7.86 51.17
N ARG A 11 -10.45 -8.37 51.68
CA ARG A 11 -9.31 -7.54 52.12
C ARG A 11 -8.01 -7.70 51.30
N GLU A 12 -7.94 -8.63 50.35
CA GLU A 12 -6.78 -8.77 49.45
C GLU A 12 -6.93 -8.09 48.08
N HIS A 13 -8.05 -7.38 47.84
CA HIS A 13 -8.31 -6.71 46.56
C HIS A 13 -8.23 -5.18 46.60
N ALA A 14 -7.76 -4.60 47.72
CA ALA A 14 -7.69 -3.15 47.91
C ALA A 14 -6.27 -2.56 47.89
N ASP A 15 -5.19 -3.36 47.84
CA ASP A 15 -3.83 -2.85 48.05
C ASP A 15 -2.81 -3.17 46.92
N ARG A 16 -3.29 -3.48 45.72
CA ARG A 16 -2.45 -3.55 44.50
C ARG A 16 -2.55 -2.30 43.62
N LYS A 17 -2.85 -1.15 44.23
CA LYS A 17 -2.51 0.18 43.68
C LYS A 17 -1.16 0.64 44.27
N GLY A 18 -0.14 -0.21 44.17
CA GLY A 18 1.19 0.05 44.70
C GLY A 18 2.21 0.10 43.56
N ARG A 19 2.58 1.32 43.16
CA ARG A 19 3.77 1.74 42.39
C ARG A 19 4.36 0.71 41.41
N ARG A 20 4.28 1.02 40.10
CA ARG A 20 5.22 0.46 39.11
C ARG A 20 6.64 0.58 39.71
N PRO A 21 7.49 -0.46 39.65
CA PRO A 21 8.86 -0.34 40.15
C PRO A 21 9.49 0.88 39.48
N VAL A 22 9.90 1.85 40.29
CA VAL A 22 10.59 3.06 39.80
C VAL A 22 11.90 2.56 39.22
N ARG A 23 11.94 2.46 37.89
CA ARG A 23 13.13 1.99 37.19
C ARG A 23 14.19 3.08 37.22
N PRO A 24 15.46 2.70 37.20
CA PRO A 24 16.53 3.68 37.24
C PRO A 24 16.53 4.48 35.92
N CYS A 25 16.09 5.73 35.97
CA CYS A 25 16.49 6.72 34.97
C CYS A 25 17.89 7.22 35.35
N LEU A 26 18.62 7.77 34.37
CA LEU A 26 19.86 8.46 34.70
C LEU A 26 19.58 9.55 35.76
N PRO A 27 20.44 9.70 36.79
CA PRO A 27 20.31 10.76 37.78
C PRO A 27 20.29 12.16 37.15
N ALA A 28 19.56 13.09 37.77
CA ALA A 28 19.60 14.49 37.39
C ALA A 28 21.06 15.01 37.40
N GLY A 29 21.52 15.53 36.25
CA GLY A 29 22.89 15.99 36.06
C GLY A 29 23.77 15.10 35.17
N CYS A 30 23.39 13.85 34.89
CA CYS A 30 24.10 13.02 33.91
C CYS A 30 23.86 13.57 32.50
N THR A 31 24.85 14.25 31.94
CA THR A 31 24.77 14.86 30.61
C THR A 31 25.85 14.35 29.67
N GLY A 32 26.92 13.76 30.21
CA GLY A 32 28.02 13.20 29.44
C GLY A 32 28.22 11.69 29.63
N PRO A 33 28.99 11.05 28.75
CA PRO A 33 29.30 9.62 28.85
C PRO A 33 29.97 9.22 30.17
N LEU A 34 30.81 10.10 30.76
CA LEU A 34 31.49 9.85 32.04
C LEU A 34 30.49 9.74 33.20
N ASP A 35 29.53 10.65 33.29
CA ASP A 35 28.49 10.61 34.33
C ASP A 35 27.67 9.32 34.24
N VAL A 36 27.37 8.89 33.00
CA VAL A 36 26.63 7.64 32.74
C VAL A 36 27.46 6.42 33.12
N LEU A 37 28.78 6.43 32.86
CA LEU A 37 29.67 5.37 33.30
C LEU A 37 29.73 5.26 34.83
N GLU A 38 29.89 6.38 35.53
CA GLU A 38 29.91 6.41 37.00
C GLU A 38 28.62 5.87 37.58
N TRP A 39 27.49 6.23 36.97
CA TRP A 39 26.19 5.69 37.33
C TRP A 39 26.07 4.18 37.05
N LEU A 40 26.56 3.68 35.90
CA LEU A 40 26.48 2.27 35.53
C LEU A 40 27.37 1.34 36.38
N ARG A 41 28.55 1.82 36.85
CA ARG A 41 29.52 1.01 37.63
C ARG A 41 28.92 0.21 38.79
N PRO A 42 28.12 0.80 39.70
CA PRO A 42 27.48 0.04 40.77
C PRO A 42 26.31 -0.83 40.29
N HIS A 43 25.68 -0.51 39.16
CA HIS A 43 24.49 -1.21 38.65
C HIS A 43 24.81 -2.43 37.77
N VAL A 44 26.03 -2.51 37.22
CA VAL A 44 26.44 -3.58 36.30
C VAL A 44 27.80 -4.18 36.70
N PRO A 45 27.88 -4.94 37.81
CA PRO A 45 29.14 -5.45 38.32
C PRO A 45 29.79 -6.47 37.37
N GLY A 46 31.11 -6.36 37.20
CA GLY A 46 31.90 -7.31 36.40
C GLY A 46 31.86 -7.11 34.88
N VAL A 47 31.34 -5.97 34.42
CA VAL A 47 31.33 -5.53 33.01
C VAL A 47 32.21 -4.29 32.88
N SER A 48 33.18 -4.33 31.96
CA SER A 48 33.97 -3.16 31.61
C SER A 48 33.18 -2.31 30.60
N ILE A 49 32.87 -1.06 30.91
CA ILE A 49 32.12 -0.20 30.00
C ILE A 49 33.06 0.85 29.40
N LEU A 50 33.19 0.83 28.08
CA LEU A 50 34.07 1.69 27.31
C LEU A 50 33.25 2.82 26.65
N THR A 51 33.74 4.05 26.70
CA THR A 51 33.07 5.20 26.06
C THR A 51 33.63 5.49 24.68
N LEU A 52 32.76 5.52 23.67
CA LEU A 52 33.06 6.05 22.34
C LEU A 52 32.52 7.47 22.25
N GLY A 53 33.31 8.46 22.66
CA GLY A 53 32.90 9.87 22.51
C GLY A 53 33.73 10.86 23.31
N ALA A 54 34.85 11.29 22.73
CA ALA A 54 35.46 12.63 22.95
C ALA A 54 36.60 12.94 21.96
N GLN A 55 37.35 11.96 21.47
CA GLN A 55 38.59 12.24 20.72
C GLN A 55 38.55 12.14 19.18
N ARG A 56 37.44 11.76 18.53
CA ARG A 56 37.41 11.55 17.05
C ARG A 56 36.30 12.24 16.27
N ALA A 57 35.28 12.80 16.94
CA ALA A 57 34.19 13.52 16.27
C ALA A 57 34.65 14.88 15.67
N GLU A 58 35.74 15.47 16.18
CA GLU A 58 36.34 16.69 15.63
C GLU A 58 37.03 16.47 14.27
N GLN A 59 37.25 15.22 13.83
CA GLN A 59 37.92 14.89 12.57
C GLN A 59 36.99 14.33 11.48
N GLY A 60 35.66 14.38 11.66
CA GLY A 60 34.70 14.05 10.61
C GLY A 60 34.63 12.58 10.16
N GLY A 61 35.10 11.62 10.98
CA GLY A 61 35.07 10.19 10.66
C GLY A 61 33.76 9.48 11.08
N SER A 62 33.22 8.59 10.23
CA SER A 62 32.07 7.71 10.55
C SER A 62 32.39 6.76 11.73
N LEU A 63 31.41 6.50 12.60
CA LEU A 63 31.52 5.54 13.73
C LEU A 63 31.85 4.12 13.25
N LYS A 64 31.54 3.77 11.99
CA LYS A 64 32.02 2.52 11.35
C LYS A 64 33.54 2.33 11.47
N ALA A 65 34.32 3.40 11.46
CA ALA A 65 35.78 3.34 11.56
C ALA A 65 36.29 3.27 13.03
N ALA A 66 35.47 3.64 14.01
CA ALA A 66 35.85 3.73 15.42
C ALA A 66 35.49 2.48 16.25
N VAL A 67 34.36 1.83 15.92
CA VAL A 67 33.85 0.65 16.63
C VAL A 67 34.69 -0.60 16.33
N GLY A 68 35.18 -0.75 15.08
CA GLY A 68 35.96 -1.91 14.64
C GLY A 68 37.27 -2.13 15.40
N PRO A 69 38.18 -1.14 15.48
CA PRO A 69 39.48 -1.31 16.15
C PRO A 69 39.38 -1.45 17.68
N ALA A 70 38.46 -0.73 18.31
CA ALA A 70 38.29 -0.73 19.77
C ALA A 70 37.80 -2.08 20.32
N LEU A 71 37.11 -2.88 19.51
CA LEU A 71 36.58 -4.19 19.89
C LEU A 71 37.40 -5.37 19.33
N ALA A 72 38.23 -5.13 18.32
CA ALA A 72 39.13 -6.14 17.77
C ALA A 72 40.31 -6.46 18.71
N GLN A 73 40.65 -5.57 19.64
CA GLN A 73 41.78 -5.75 20.56
C GLN A 73 41.46 -6.53 21.85
N GLU A 74 40.20 -6.90 22.13
CA GLU A 74 39.86 -7.72 23.31
C GLU A 74 39.01 -8.95 22.93
N PRO A 75 39.65 -10.09 22.61
CA PRO A 75 38.98 -11.28 22.11
C PRO A 75 38.08 -12.02 23.12
N GLN A 76 38.04 -11.61 24.39
CA GLN A 76 37.41 -12.36 25.50
C GLN A 76 36.50 -11.52 26.44
N SER A 77 36.28 -10.23 26.20
CA SER A 77 35.84 -9.36 27.29
C SER A 77 34.33 -9.32 27.55
N THR A 78 33.97 -9.25 28.83
CA THR A 78 32.68 -8.76 29.33
C THR A 78 32.49 -7.27 29.06
N SER A 79 33.08 -6.73 27.99
CA SER A 79 33.09 -5.31 27.71
C SER A 79 31.86 -4.88 26.92
N ALA A 80 31.29 -3.74 27.29
CA ALA A 80 30.20 -3.08 26.58
C ALA A 80 30.64 -1.67 26.17
N LEU A 81 30.10 -1.17 25.06
CA LEU A 81 30.37 0.20 24.60
C LEU A 81 29.19 1.10 24.91
N LEU A 82 29.49 2.30 25.38
CA LEU A 82 28.52 3.36 25.59
C LEU A 82 28.67 4.40 24.47
N VAL A 83 27.59 4.65 23.74
CA VAL A 83 27.52 5.60 22.62
C VAL A 83 26.29 6.48 22.79
N GLU A 84 26.37 7.76 22.44
CA GLU A 84 25.18 8.60 22.36
C GLU A 84 24.25 8.11 21.24
N ALA A 85 22.96 7.96 21.54
CA ALA A 85 22.02 7.30 20.64
C ALA A 85 21.69 8.13 19.39
N SER A 86 21.64 9.46 19.51
CA SER A 86 21.39 10.41 18.41
C SER A 86 22.51 10.40 17.36
N SER A 87 23.75 10.17 17.77
CA SER A 87 24.92 10.10 16.89
C SER A 87 25.27 8.69 16.44
N SER A 88 24.51 7.67 16.88
CA SER A 88 24.80 6.27 16.57
C SER A 88 24.56 5.94 15.09
N ASP A 89 25.58 5.38 14.42
CA ASP A 89 25.44 4.78 13.10
C ASP A 89 24.59 3.50 13.19
N TRP A 90 23.33 3.57 12.74
CA TRP A 90 22.44 2.41 12.57
C TRP A 90 22.34 2.00 11.09
N PRO A 91 22.33 0.69 10.75
CA PRO A 91 22.39 -0.48 11.65
C PRO A 91 23.76 -0.68 12.31
N VAL A 92 23.77 -1.29 13.51
CA VAL A 92 25.00 -1.60 14.25
C VAL A 92 25.91 -2.51 13.41
N ALA A 93 27.23 -2.30 13.52
CA ALA A 93 28.24 -3.12 12.87
C ALA A 93 28.04 -4.64 13.09
N ALA A 94 28.39 -5.42 12.07
CA ALA A 94 28.27 -6.88 12.10
C ALA A 94 28.99 -7.48 13.33
N GLY A 95 28.30 -8.40 14.03
CA GLY A 95 28.81 -9.02 15.26
C GLY A 95 28.43 -8.31 16.56
N PHE A 96 27.78 -7.14 16.50
CA PHE A 96 27.32 -6.38 17.66
C PHE A 96 25.79 -6.26 17.70
N GLN A 97 25.27 -5.89 18.86
CA GLN A 97 23.86 -5.60 19.11
C GLN A 97 23.71 -4.50 20.17
N VAL A 98 22.55 -3.82 20.16
CA VAL A 98 22.17 -2.90 21.23
C VAL A 98 21.61 -3.70 22.39
N LEU A 99 22.33 -3.74 23.50
CA LEU A 99 21.97 -4.43 24.73
C LEU A 99 20.93 -3.66 25.54
N ALA A 100 21.04 -2.33 25.58
CA ALA A 100 20.08 -1.45 26.24
C ALA A 100 20.08 -0.05 25.64
N LEU A 101 18.93 0.62 25.73
CA LEU A 101 18.81 2.08 25.57
C LEU A 101 18.54 2.71 26.94
N LEU A 102 19.38 3.65 27.35
CA LEU A 102 19.27 4.36 28.62
C LEU A 102 18.51 5.67 28.43
N ALA A 103 17.55 5.93 29.32
CA ALA A 103 16.75 7.15 29.31
C ALA A 103 17.56 8.36 29.84
N PRO A 104 17.44 9.55 29.23
CA PRO A 104 17.96 10.78 29.82
C PRO A 104 17.25 11.10 31.14
N ALA A 105 17.91 11.88 31.99
CA ALA A 105 17.39 12.29 33.29
C ALA A 105 16.18 13.24 33.18
N GLU A 106 16.19 14.10 32.16
CA GLU A 106 15.06 14.96 31.80
C GLU A 106 14.46 14.53 30.47
N PRO A 107 13.12 14.61 30.28
CA PRO A 107 12.53 14.45 28.96
C PRO A 107 13.13 15.48 27.99
N ALA A 108 13.43 15.04 26.77
CA ALA A 108 14.07 15.89 25.76
C ALA A 108 13.32 17.23 25.60
N LYS A 109 14.05 18.34 25.70
CA LYS A 109 13.50 19.71 25.61
C LYS A 109 12.97 20.04 24.21
N SER A 110 13.35 19.28 23.19
CA SER A 110 12.91 19.47 21.81
C SER A 110 12.30 18.17 21.26
N PRO A 111 11.11 18.23 20.65
CA PRO A 111 10.51 17.09 19.94
C PRO A 111 11.19 16.80 18.59
N ALA A 112 12.29 17.49 18.22
CA ALA A 112 12.96 17.30 16.94
C ALA A 112 13.82 16.02 16.89
N ASP A 113 14.37 15.59 18.03
CA ASP A 113 15.17 14.36 18.11
C ASP A 113 14.78 13.53 19.35
N ASP A 114 14.00 12.46 19.11
CA ASP A 114 13.52 11.55 20.15
C ASP A 114 14.65 10.81 20.89
N LEU A 115 15.88 10.78 20.33
CA LEU A 115 17.04 10.12 20.93
C LEU A 115 18.03 11.06 21.61
N ALA A 116 17.82 12.39 21.53
CA ALA A 116 18.72 13.34 22.17
C ALA A 116 18.88 13.03 23.67
N GLY A 117 20.13 12.98 24.13
CA GLY A 117 20.49 12.64 25.52
C GLY A 117 20.29 11.18 25.93
N HIS A 118 19.80 10.30 25.04
CA HIS A 118 19.78 8.86 25.30
C HIS A 118 21.15 8.26 24.99
N TYR A 119 21.50 7.18 25.70
CA TYR A 119 22.71 6.42 25.45
C TYR A 119 22.39 4.97 25.08
N ALA A 120 23.01 4.48 24.00
CA ALA A 120 22.94 3.10 23.58
C ALA A 120 24.13 2.33 24.17
N VAL A 121 23.84 1.18 24.79
CA VAL A 121 24.85 0.21 25.22
C VAL A 121 24.99 -0.85 24.14
N LEU A 122 26.15 -0.93 23.50
CA LEU A 122 26.46 -1.95 22.49
C LEU A 122 27.28 -3.08 23.10
N GLY A 123 27.05 -4.31 22.63
CA GLY A 123 27.90 -5.44 22.97
C GLY A 123 27.84 -6.54 21.93
N ARG A 124 28.67 -7.57 22.09
CA ARG A 124 28.78 -8.66 21.11
C ARG A 124 27.48 -9.45 21.03
N LYS A 125 27.03 -9.71 19.80
CA LYS A 125 25.83 -10.51 19.53
C LYS A 125 25.99 -11.91 20.12
N GLY A 126 24.94 -12.43 20.75
CA GLY A 126 24.93 -13.76 21.36
C GLY A 126 25.56 -13.85 22.76
N ASN A 127 26.08 -12.75 23.32
CA ASN A 127 26.55 -12.75 24.70
C ASN A 127 25.35 -12.70 25.68
N ALA A 128 24.90 -13.88 26.13
CA ALA A 128 23.74 -14.03 27.00
C ALA A 128 23.92 -13.32 28.35
N ARG A 129 25.14 -13.30 28.91
CA ARG A 129 25.44 -12.63 30.18
C ARG A 129 25.24 -11.11 30.08
N LEU A 130 25.84 -10.47 29.07
CA LEU A 130 25.65 -9.03 28.84
C LEU A 130 24.19 -8.70 28.54
N THR A 131 23.53 -9.52 27.74
CA THR A 131 22.10 -9.35 27.43
C THR A 131 21.26 -9.39 28.72
N ALA A 132 21.48 -10.37 29.59
CA ALA A 132 20.76 -10.49 30.85
C ALA A 132 21.01 -9.29 31.77
N LEU A 133 22.27 -8.86 31.93
CA LEU A 133 22.66 -7.74 32.78
C LEU A 133 22.00 -6.42 32.36
N PHE A 134 22.06 -6.09 31.07
CA PHE A 134 21.53 -4.82 30.56
C PHE A 134 20.02 -4.85 30.31
N SER A 135 19.39 -6.02 30.23
CA SER A 135 17.95 -6.13 30.00
C SER A 135 17.11 -5.39 31.04
N THR A 136 17.57 -5.26 32.29
CA THR A 136 16.82 -4.57 33.36
C THR A 136 16.87 -3.05 33.24
N LEU A 137 17.91 -2.53 32.59
CA LEU A 137 18.16 -1.10 32.39
C LEU A 137 17.61 -0.59 31.05
N ASP A 138 17.22 -1.50 30.15
CA ASP A 138 16.74 -1.16 28.83
C ASP A 138 15.36 -0.51 28.84
N LYS A 139 15.31 0.79 28.53
CA LYS A 139 14.07 1.58 28.41
C LYS A 139 13.12 1.02 27.34
N ARG A 140 13.65 0.38 26.30
CA ARG A 140 12.84 -0.15 25.18
C ARG A 140 11.82 -1.20 25.62
N ARG A 141 11.99 -1.79 26.80
CA ARG A 141 11.01 -2.73 27.38
C ARG A 141 9.66 -2.10 27.68
N ASP A 142 9.62 -0.78 27.81
CA ASP A 142 8.40 -0.02 28.03
C ASP A 142 7.85 0.55 26.71
N TYR A 143 8.57 0.36 25.59
CA TYR A 143 8.05 0.71 24.27
C TYR A 143 6.98 -0.30 23.88
N GLY A 144 5.98 0.22 23.18
CA GLY A 144 5.08 -0.59 22.39
C GLY A 144 5.75 -1.00 21.09
N ARG A 145 4.93 -1.26 20.08
CA ARG A 145 5.37 -1.71 18.77
C ARG A 145 4.58 -1.00 17.69
N VAL A 146 5.17 -0.90 16.52
CA VAL A 146 4.49 -0.43 15.32
C VAL A 146 4.27 -1.60 14.38
N SER A 147 3.06 -1.76 13.87
CA SER A 147 2.77 -2.62 12.73
C SER A 147 2.48 -1.75 11.52
N LEU A 148 3.31 -1.84 10.48
CA LEU A 148 2.98 -1.27 9.17
C LEU A 148 2.09 -2.28 8.45
N VAL A 149 0.83 -1.91 8.25
CA VAL A 149 -0.19 -2.84 7.77
C VAL A 149 -0.70 -2.40 6.40
N GLY A 150 -0.59 -3.28 5.42
CA GLY A 150 -1.25 -3.14 4.13
C GLY A 150 -2.75 -3.38 4.27
N PHE A 151 -3.53 -2.35 3.97
CA PHE A 151 -5.00 -2.44 3.96
C PHE A 151 -5.50 -3.21 2.73
N GLY A 152 -4.74 -3.20 1.64
CA GLY A 152 -5.21 -3.67 0.34
C GLY A 152 -5.70 -2.51 -0.55
N PRO A 153 -6.24 -2.83 -1.73
CA PRO A 153 -6.58 -1.86 -2.78
C PRO A 153 -7.77 -0.94 -2.47
N GLY A 154 -8.56 -1.25 -1.43
CA GLY A 154 -9.72 -0.46 -1.02
C GLY A 154 -10.86 -1.33 -0.49
N ASP A 155 -11.15 -2.45 -1.17
CA ASP A 155 -12.14 -3.43 -0.69
C ASP A 155 -11.70 -4.07 0.64
N PRO A 156 -12.48 -3.92 1.73
CA PRO A 156 -12.17 -4.53 3.02
C PRO A 156 -12.04 -6.05 2.98
N ASP A 157 -12.67 -6.74 2.02
CA ASP A 157 -12.61 -8.20 1.90
C ASP A 157 -11.28 -8.69 1.33
N LEU A 158 -10.50 -7.78 0.72
CA LEU A 158 -9.13 -8.07 0.24
C LEU A 158 -8.06 -7.80 1.31
N MET A 159 -8.47 -7.39 2.51
CA MET A 159 -7.58 -7.25 3.65
C MET A 159 -7.16 -8.63 4.17
N THR A 160 -5.87 -8.79 4.49
CA THR A 160 -5.38 -10.06 5.03
C THR A 160 -5.90 -10.33 6.44
N LEU A 161 -6.00 -11.60 6.84
CA LEU A 161 -6.34 -11.96 8.22
C LEU A 161 -5.34 -11.38 9.24
N LYS A 162 -4.04 -11.35 8.91
CA LYS A 162 -3.01 -10.74 9.76
C LYS A 162 -3.25 -9.23 9.94
N ALA A 163 -3.67 -8.52 8.89
CA ALA A 163 -4.02 -7.11 8.97
C ALA A 163 -5.24 -6.89 9.87
N HIS A 164 -6.29 -7.70 9.71
CA HIS A 164 -7.46 -7.65 10.58
C HIS A 164 -7.11 -7.89 12.06
N HIS A 165 -6.25 -8.87 12.35
CA HIS A 165 -5.78 -9.14 13.72
C HIS A 165 -4.95 -8.00 14.31
N ALA A 166 -4.06 -7.39 13.52
CA ALA A 166 -3.27 -6.23 13.95
C ALA A 166 -4.18 -5.03 14.28
N LEU A 167 -5.20 -4.75 13.46
CA LEU A 167 -6.16 -3.69 13.72
C LEU A 167 -7.00 -3.94 14.98
N ARG A 168 -7.33 -5.20 15.28
CA ARG A 168 -8.07 -5.57 16.50
C ARG A 168 -7.27 -5.41 17.78
N SER A 169 -5.95 -5.58 17.72
CA SER A 169 -5.06 -5.49 18.89
C SER A 169 -4.44 -4.10 19.07
N ALA A 170 -4.69 -3.18 18.13
CA ALA A 170 -4.14 -1.83 18.18
C ALA A 170 -4.77 -0.98 19.30
N ASP A 171 -3.95 -0.15 19.92
CA ASP A 171 -4.40 0.97 20.77
C ASP A 171 -4.70 2.20 19.90
N VAL A 172 -3.90 2.41 18.85
CA VAL A 172 -4.01 3.54 17.91
C VAL A 172 -3.75 3.12 16.47
N ILE A 173 -4.55 3.64 15.54
CA ILE A 173 -4.45 3.40 14.09
C ILE A 173 -4.17 4.73 13.38
N PHE A 174 -3.01 4.85 12.74
CA PHE A 174 -2.66 5.96 11.84
C PHE A 174 -3.00 5.59 10.39
N TYR A 175 -3.81 6.40 9.72
CA TYR A 175 -4.31 6.10 8.35
C TYR A 175 -4.33 7.35 7.47
N ASP A 176 -4.30 7.17 6.14
CA ASP A 176 -4.29 8.25 5.15
C ASP A 176 -5.48 8.18 4.18
N ASP A 177 -5.40 8.94 3.07
CA ASP A 177 -6.49 9.20 2.14
C ASP A 177 -7.01 7.97 1.39
N LEU A 178 -6.23 6.89 1.35
CA LEU A 178 -6.58 5.68 0.59
C LEU A 178 -7.50 4.72 1.37
N ILE A 179 -7.87 5.07 2.60
CA ILE A 179 -8.63 4.21 3.50
C ILE A 179 -9.94 4.89 3.88
N ASP A 180 -11.07 4.22 3.62
CA ASP A 180 -12.37 4.68 4.06
C ASP A 180 -12.49 4.59 5.59
N ARG A 181 -12.82 5.72 6.22
CA ARG A 181 -13.03 5.83 7.67
C ARG A 181 -14.13 4.92 8.18
N SER A 182 -15.12 4.58 7.35
CA SER A 182 -16.23 3.67 7.72
C SER A 182 -15.72 2.29 8.19
N VAL A 183 -14.64 1.81 7.58
CA VAL A 183 -14.01 0.51 7.90
C VAL A 183 -13.35 0.53 9.28
N LEU A 184 -12.81 1.69 9.67
CA LEU A 184 -12.12 1.86 10.95
C LEU A 184 -13.08 1.86 12.15
N GLY A 185 -14.35 2.25 11.94
CA GLY A 185 -15.37 2.27 13.00
C GLY A 185 -15.68 0.90 13.62
N ARG A 186 -15.20 -0.19 13.00
CA ARG A 186 -15.34 -1.57 13.51
C ARG A 186 -14.30 -1.93 14.58
N TYR A 187 -13.27 -1.10 14.76
CA TYR A 187 -12.18 -1.34 15.71
C TYR A 187 -12.26 -0.41 16.92
N ARG A 188 -11.87 -0.90 18.10
CA ARG A 188 -11.88 -0.12 19.35
C ARG A 188 -10.75 0.92 19.43
N ALA A 189 -9.71 0.74 18.61
CA ALA A 189 -8.53 1.57 18.60
C ALA A 189 -8.86 3.02 18.23
N ARG A 190 -8.10 3.96 18.79
CA ARG A 190 -8.20 5.39 18.43
C ARG A 190 -7.68 5.59 17.00
N SER A 191 -8.48 6.14 16.10
CA SER A 191 -8.05 6.45 14.72
C SER A 191 -7.48 7.86 14.60
N VAL A 192 -6.28 7.99 14.00
CA VAL A 192 -5.59 9.25 13.75
C VAL A 192 -5.34 9.40 12.25
N TYR A 193 -6.01 10.36 11.64
CA TYR A 193 -5.83 10.66 10.23
C TYR A 193 -4.53 11.46 9.99
N VAL A 194 -3.70 10.94 9.09
CA VAL A 194 -2.42 11.52 8.66
C VAL A 194 -2.39 11.82 7.14
N GLY A 195 -3.55 11.78 6.47
CA GLY A 195 -3.77 12.11 5.05
C GLY A 195 -3.77 13.62 4.73
N LYS A 196 -3.82 13.97 3.44
CA LYS A 196 -3.51 15.32 2.90
C LYS A 196 -4.45 16.37 3.48
N ARG A 197 -3.95 17.19 4.42
CA ARG A 197 -4.56 18.50 4.71
C ARG A 197 -3.99 19.48 3.67
N LYS A 198 -4.85 20.14 2.90
CA LYS A 198 -4.48 21.07 1.83
C LYS A 198 -3.31 21.99 2.26
N GLY A 199 -2.22 22.04 1.48
CA GLY A 199 -1.26 23.17 1.49
C GLY A 199 0.14 22.98 2.11
N ARG A 200 0.56 21.81 2.62
CA ARG A 200 1.95 21.59 3.11
C ARG A 200 2.48 20.18 2.78
N SER A 201 3.40 20.07 1.83
CA SER A 201 4.10 18.82 1.47
C SER A 201 5.37 18.59 2.28
N ASP A 202 6.08 19.66 2.63
CA ASP A 202 7.42 19.57 3.20
C ASP A 202 7.38 19.23 4.69
N GLY A 203 8.23 18.31 5.14
CA GLY A 203 8.33 17.87 6.54
C GLY A 203 7.23 16.91 7.01
N ARG A 204 6.28 16.54 6.15
CA ARG A 204 5.12 15.74 6.55
C ARG A 204 5.45 14.28 6.85
N GLN A 205 6.27 13.63 6.03
CA GLN A 205 6.64 12.24 6.29
C GLN A 205 7.38 12.13 7.62
N GLU A 206 8.25 13.10 7.90
CA GLU A 206 8.95 13.19 9.18
C GLU A 206 7.98 13.37 10.35
N ALA A 207 6.93 14.20 10.19
CA ALA A 207 5.89 14.35 11.20
C ALA A 207 5.13 13.04 11.45
N ILE A 208 4.78 12.28 10.40
CA ILE A 208 4.14 10.96 10.54
C ILE A 208 5.07 10.01 11.29
N ASN A 209 6.32 9.92 10.85
CA ASN A 209 7.34 9.08 11.47
C ASN A 209 7.49 9.37 12.96
N ARG A 210 7.52 10.65 13.33
CA ARG A 210 7.59 11.12 14.71
C ARG A 210 6.33 10.76 15.51
N MET A 211 5.14 10.92 14.94
CA MET A 211 3.88 10.53 15.60
C MET A 211 3.81 9.02 15.89
N LEU A 212 4.29 8.19 14.96
CA LEU A 212 4.40 6.74 15.14
C LEU A 212 5.38 6.41 16.27
N CYS A 213 6.57 7.02 16.24
CA CYS A 213 7.61 6.86 17.26
C CYS A 213 7.09 7.24 18.65
N GLN A 214 6.53 8.43 18.80
CA GLN A 214 6.00 8.93 20.09
C GLN A 214 4.90 8.04 20.66
N SER A 215 4.04 7.48 19.80
CA SER A 215 3.00 6.54 20.26
C SER A 215 3.61 5.24 20.77
N ALA A 216 4.56 4.67 20.02
CA ALA A 216 5.28 3.47 20.44
C ALA A 216 6.11 3.71 21.72
N VAL A 217 6.81 4.83 21.86
CA VAL A 217 7.60 5.17 23.07
C VAL A 217 6.71 5.31 24.31
N ARG A 218 5.43 5.64 24.14
CA ARG A 218 4.44 5.67 25.24
C ARG A 218 3.88 4.29 25.62
N GLY A 219 4.35 3.22 24.98
CA GLY A 219 3.89 1.86 25.25
C GLY A 219 2.68 1.42 24.41
N GLU A 220 2.23 2.23 23.44
CA GLU A 220 1.04 1.90 22.64
C GLU A 220 1.36 0.82 21.57
N THR A 221 0.43 -0.11 21.34
CA THR A 221 0.41 -0.95 20.14
C THR A 221 -0.13 -0.13 18.98
N VAL A 222 0.77 0.28 18.09
CA VAL A 222 0.49 1.20 16.99
C VAL A 222 0.29 0.45 15.70
N VAL A 223 -0.77 0.76 14.95
CA VAL A 223 -0.91 0.35 13.55
C VAL A 223 -0.75 1.57 12.65
N ARG A 224 0.20 1.50 11.70
CA ARG A 224 0.27 2.39 10.54
C ARG A 224 -0.42 1.67 9.38
N LEU A 225 -1.70 1.97 9.16
CA LEU A 225 -2.49 1.38 8.09
C LEU A 225 -2.24 2.16 6.79
N LYS A 226 -1.87 1.46 5.72
CA LYS A 226 -1.49 2.03 4.42
C LYS A 226 -2.32 1.39 3.31
N GLY A 227 -2.77 2.17 2.33
CA GLY A 227 -3.42 1.63 1.14
C GLY A 227 -2.46 0.74 0.33
N GLY A 228 -2.99 -0.33 -0.26
CA GLY A 228 -2.21 -1.33 -0.99
C GLY A 228 -1.26 -2.11 -0.08
N ASP A 229 -0.01 -2.23 -0.51
CA ASP A 229 1.07 -2.85 0.25
C ASP A 229 2.04 -1.78 0.83
N PRO A 230 2.53 -1.92 2.08
CA PRO A 230 3.42 -0.93 2.69
C PRO A 230 4.71 -0.65 1.91
N PHE A 231 5.25 -1.64 1.19
CA PHE A 231 6.55 -1.60 0.52
C PHE A 231 6.45 -1.45 -1.00
N VAL A 232 5.27 -1.54 -1.59
CA VAL A 232 5.06 -1.22 -3.02
C VAL A 232 4.68 0.25 -3.16
N LEU A 233 5.69 1.10 -3.40
CA LEU A 233 5.53 2.56 -3.60
C LEU A 233 4.79 3.29 -2.45
N GLY A 234 4.72 2.67 -1.27
CA GLY A 234 4.03 3.20 -0.09
C GLY A 234 4.91 3.99 0.87
N ARG A 235 6.22 4.14 0.58
CA ARG A 235 7.23 4.73 1.50
C ARG A 235 7.39 4.01 2.84
N GLY A 236 6.91 2.76 2.96
CA GLY A 236 7.03 1.99 4.21
C GLY A 236 8.49 1.77 4.63
N GLY A 237 9.43 1.69 3.68
CA GLY A 237 10.85 1.57 3.99
C GLY A 237 11.40 2.77 4.76
N GLU A 238 10.97 3.99 4.44
CA GLU A 238 11.38 5.22 5.17
C GLU A 238 10.81 5.24 6.59
N GLU A 239 9.55 4.80 6.75
CA GLU A 239 8.88 4.70 8.05
C GLU A 239 9.59 3.65 8.94
N VAL A 240 9.94 2.48 8.38
CA VAL A 240 10.68 1.42 9.09
C VAL A 240 12.07 1.90 9.48
N ASP A 241 12.86 2.45 8.55
CA ASP A 241 14.22 2.94 8.84
C ASP A 241 14.20 4.00 9.96
N TYR A 242 13.26 4.95 9.91
CA TYR A 242 13.13 5.97 10.95
C TYR A 242 12.85 5.39 12.34
N LEU A 243 11.94 4.40 12.43
CA LEU A 243 11.51 3.78 13.67
C LEU A 243 12.59 2.85 14.24
N GLU A 244 13.24 2.05 13.39
CA GLU A 244 14.31 1.14 13.81
C GLU A 244 15.55 1.89 14.29
N ARG A 245 15.91 3.00 13.64
CA ARG A 245 16.96 3.91 14.13
C ARG A 245 16.69 4.41 15.55
N ARG A 246 15.42 4.48 15.95
CA ARG A 246 14.94 4.88 17.29
C ARG A 246 14.61 3.69 18.18
N PHE A 247 15.02 2.50 17.75
CA PHE A 247 14.85 1.23 18.44
C PHE A 247 13.39 0.86 18.75
N VAL A 248 12.45 1.37 17.95
CA VAL A 248 11.05 0.95 17.98
C VAL A 248 10.93 -0.33 17.17
N SER A 249 10.32 -1.37 17.75
CA SER A 249 10.08 -2.62 17.04
C SER A 249 8.98 -2.44 16.00
N VAL A 250 9.26 -2.90 14.77
CA VAL A 250 8.35 -2.82 13.64
C VAL A 250 8.06 -4.20 13.06
N ASP A 251 6.79 -4.55 12.89
CA ASP A 251 6.35 -5.68 12.06
C ASP A 251 5.67 -5.16 10.79
N VAL A 252 5.95 -5.79 9.66
CA VAL A 252 5.31 -5.45 8.39
C VAL A 252 4.29 -6.54 8.05
N VAL A 253 3.05 -6.12 7.87
CA VAL A 253 1.96 -6.96 7.41
C VAL A 253 1.70 -6.62 5.94
N PRO A 254 1.98 -7.53 4.99
CA PRO A 254 1.79 -7.25 3.59
C PRO A 254 0.30 -7.07 3.26
N GLY A 255 0.05 -6.32 2.20
CA GLY A 255 -1.29 -6.10 1.65
C GLY A 255 -1.37 -6.48 0.18
N ILE A 256 -2.59 -6.69 -0.32
CA ILE A 256 -2.80 -6.85 -1.77
C ILE A 256 -2.55 -5.48 -2.43
N THR A 257 -1.53 -5.39 -3.28
CA THR A 257 -1.23 -4.14 -3.98
C THR A 257 -2.24 -3.84 -5.09
N SER A 258 -2.46 -2.57 -5.40
CA SER A 258 -3.49 -2.13 -6.35
C SER A 258 -3.31 -2.71 -7.75
N ALA A 259 -2.08 -3.01 -8.18
CA ALA A 259 -1.81 -3.67 -9.46
C ALA A 259 -2.45 -5.06 -9.56
N LEU A 260 -2.32 -5.88 -8.51
CA LEU A 260 -2.91 -7.23 -8.50
C LEU A 260 -4.44 -7.17 -8.48
N ALA A 261 -4.99 -6.23 -7.73
CA ALA A 261 -6.43 -6.01 -7.66
C ALA A 261 -7.00 -5.54 -9.01
N ALA A 262 -6.35 -4.57 -9.65
CA ALA A 262 -6.71 -4.07 -10.98
C ALA A 262 -6.68 -5.19 -12.03
N ALA A 263 -5.64 -6.02 -11.99
CA ALA A 263 -5.54 -7.19 -12.85
C ALA A 263 -6.69 -8.18 -12.62
N ALA A 264 -6.95 -8.55 -11.36
CA ALA A 264 -8.02 -9.49 -11.03
C ALA A 264 -9.42 -8.97 -11.42
N ASP A 265 -9.71 -7.69 -11.17
CA ASP A 265 -10.99 -7.05 -11.46
C ASP A 265 -11.39 -7.12 -12.94
N PHE A 266 -10.40 -7.06 -13.83
CA PHE A 266 -10.58 -7.00 -15.28
C PHE A 266 -10.01 -8.22 -16.00
N GLY A 267 -9.62 -9.26 -15.24
CA GLY A 267 -9.09 -10.52 -15.76
C GLY A 267 -7.80 -10.39 -16.56
N ILE A 268 -6.96 -9.39 -16.27
CA ILE A 268 -5.70 -9.15 -16.96
C ILE A 268 -4.59 -9.98 -16.28
N PRO A 269 -4.05 -11.04 -16.90
CA PRO A 269 -2.96 -11.79 -16.29
C PRO A 269 -1.67 -10.98 -16.35
N LEU A 270 -1.14 -10.49 -15.22
CA LEU A 270 0.09 -9.66 -15.24
C LEU A 270 1.34 -10.41 -15.73
N THR A 271 1.32 -11.74 -15.72
CA THR A 271 2.31 -12.60 -16.37
C THR A 271 1.59 -13.72 -17.10
N LEU A 272 2.11 -14.11 -18.26
CA LEU A 272 1.56 -15.20 -19.06
C LEU A 272 2.64 -15.78 -19.95
N ARG A 273 2.78 -17.11 -19.96
CA ARG A 273 3.78 -17.79 -20.81
C ARG A 273 3.56 -17.42 -22.28
N GLY A 274 4.63 -17.04 -22.97
CA GLY A 274 4.57 -16.60 -24.37
C GLY A 274 4.24 -15.12 -24.56
N ALA A 275 3.71 -14.42 -23.54
CA ALA A 275 3.40 -12.99 -23.62
C ALA A 275 4.25 -12.14 -22.67
N SER A 276 4.36 -12.52 -21.39
CA SER A 276 5.24 -11.83 -20.44
C SER A 276 5.73 -12.75 -19.32
N ARG A 277 7.05 -12.76 -19.10
CA ARG A 277 7.71 -13.61 -18.10
C ARG A 277 8.05 -12.87 -16.81
N GLY A 278 7.83 -11.56 -16.75
CA GLY A 278 8.07 -10.73 -15.58
C GLY A 278 6.98 -9.68 -15.42
N LEU A 279 7.03 -8.98 -14.30
CA LEU A 279 6.18 -7.84 -14.01
C LEU A 279 7.06 -6.70 -13.51
N GLU A 280 6.97 -5.54 -14.15
CA GLU A 280 7.63 -4.32 -13.68
C GLU A 280 6.61 -3.39 -13.01
N ILE A 281 6.93 -2.90 -11.81
CA ILE A 281 6.11 -1.91 -11.09
C ILE A 281 6.90 -0.61 -11.00
N ARG A 282 6.30 0.49 -11.46
CA ARG A 282 6.93 1.82 -11.51
C ARG A 282 6.00 2.91 -10.98
N THR A 283 6.61 4.04 -10.61
CA THR A 283 5.89 5.30 -10.42
C THR A 283 5.85 6.06 -11.75
N GLY A 284 4.67 6.49 -12.19
CA GLY A 284 4.47 7.40 -13.33
C GLY A 284 4.35 8.87 -12.91
N HIS A 285 4.60 9.20 -11.64
CA HIS A 285 4.47 10.56 -11.13
C HIS A 285 5.54 11.52 -11.68
N THR A 286 6.72 10.98 -11.98
CA THR A 286 7.86 11.70 -12.56
C THR A 286 8.30 10.99 -13.85
N GLU A 287 9.24 11.59 -14.58
CA GLU A 287 9.95 10.88 -15.64
C GLU A 287 10.54 9.56 -15.12
N CYS A 288 10.41 8.51 -15.92
CA CYS A 288 10.91 7.19 -15.62
C CYS A 288 12.24 6.97 -16.33
N PRO A 289 13.38 7.17 -15.65
CA PRO A 289 14.66 6.79 -16.23
C PRO A 289 14.65 5.28 -16.54
N ASP A 290 15.33 4.90 -17.63
CA ASP A 290 15.52 3.50 -18.05
C ASP A 290 14.25 2.73 -18.45
N VAL A 291 13.24 3.41 -18.99
CA VAL A 291 12.13 2.76 -19.70
C VAL A 291 12.62 2.37 -21.10
N ARG A 292 12.61 1.08 -21.42
CA ARG A 292 13.03 0.53 -22.73
C ARG A 292 12.36 -0.82 -23.02
N PRO A 293 12.02 -1.11 -24.29
CA PRO A 293 11.46 -2.40 -24.69
C PRO A 293 12.35 -3.59 -24.32
N GLY A 294 11.74 -4.76 -24.14
CA GLY A 294 12.46 -6.02 -23.88
C GLY A 294 13.00 -6.19 -22.45
N ARG A 295 12.95 -5.16 -21.60
CA ARG A 295 13.30 -5.28 -20.17
C ARG A 295 12.24 -6.08 -19.40
N CYS A 296 10.98 -5.77 -19.66
CA CYS A 296 9.82 -6.48 -19.15
C CYS A 296 8.65 -6.19 -20.09
N GLU A 297 7.87 -7.20 -20.45
CA GLU A 297 6.79 -7.02 -21.43
C GLU A 297 5.54 -6.42 -20.78
N THR A 298 5.28 -6.70 -19.50
CA THR A 298 4.15 -6.13 -18.74
C THR A 298 4.64 -5.22 -17.63
N SER A 299 4.21 -3.97 -17.68
CA SER A 299 4.55 -2.93 -16.70
C SER A 299 3.30 -2.30 -16.11
N VAL A 300 3.33 -1.98 -14.82
CA VAL A 300 2.25 -1.27 -14.12
C VAL A 300 2.79 0.01 -13.50
N TYR A 301 2.23 1.14 -13.94
CA TYR A 301 2.59 2.47 -13.47
C TYR A 301 1.57 2.99 -12.47
N TYR A 302 2.05 3.28 -11.26
CA TYR A 302 1.31 3.91 -10.18
C TYR A 302 1.40 5.42 -10.28
N MET A 303 0.39 6.13 -9.76
CA MET A 303 0.40 7.60 -9.71
C MET A 303 0.55 8.24 -11.11
N ALA A 304 0.11 7.54 -12.16
CA ALA A 304 0.27 7.96 -13.55
C ALA A 304 -0.86 8.88 -14.06
N ALA A 305 -1.97 8.98 -13.32
CA ALA A 305 -3.21 9.62 -13.78
C ALA A 305 -3.03 11.05 -14.33
N SER A 306 -2.17 11.87 -13.72
CA SER A 306 -1.96 13.26 -14.14
C SER A 306 -0.96 13.43 -15.29
N ARG A 307 -0.40 12.34 -15.82
CA ARG A 307 0.66 12.36 -16.83
C ARG A 307 0.52 11.17 -17.79
N LEU A 308 -0.70 10.73 -18.07
CA LEU A 308 -0.92 9.58 -18.96
C LEU A 308 -0.43 9.87 -20.39
N GLY A 309 -0.68 11.07 -20.91
CA GLY A 309 -0.19 11.51 -22.21
C GLY A 309 1.33 11.62 -22.22
N GLY A 310 1.91 12.34 -21.25
CA GLY A 310 3.37 12.48 -21.14
C GLY A 310 4.10 11.15 -20.94
N LEU A 311 3.52 10.20 -20.21
CA LEU A 311 4.07 8.85 -20.06
C LEU A 311 3.96 8.04 -21.36
N GLY A 312 2.87 8.20 -22.12
CA GLY A 312 2.73 7.63 -23.46
C GLY A 312 3.83 8.11 -24.41
N GLU A 313 4.06 9.43 -24.48
CA GLU A 313 5.14 10.01 -25.29
C GLU A 313 6.53 9.53 -24.87
N GLU A 314 6.75 9.36 -23.56
CA GLU A 314 8.01 8.82 -23.03
C GLU A 314 8.24 7.37 -23.47
N LEU A 315 7.22 6.52 -23.40
CA LEU A 315 7.27 5.14 -23.89
C LEU A 315 7.58 5.10 -25.40
N LEU A 316 6.93 5.96 -26.20
CA LEU A 316 7.20 6.04 -27.64
C LEU A 316 8.65 6.46 -27.93
N ARG A 317 9.15 7.50 -27.27
CA ARG A 317 10.56 7.94 -27.42
C ARG A 317 11.55 6.87 -26.99
N SER A 318 11.18 6.04 -26.02
CA SER A 318 11.97 4.90 -25.57
C SER A 318 11.95 3.71 -26.54
N GLY A 319 11.19 3.78 -27.64
CA GLY A 319 11.17 2.78 -28.70
C GLY A 319 10.08 1.72 -28.56
N PHE A 320 9.07 1.92 -27.71
CA PHE A 320 7.93 1.00 -27.63
C PHE A 320 7.03 1.15 -28.87
N ASP A 321 6.42 0.04 -29.29
CA ASP A 321 5.46 0.02 -30.38
C ASP A 321 4.24 0.89 -30.04
N PRO A 322 3.85 1.88 -30.88
CA PRO A 322 2.68 2.73 -30.62
C PRO A 322 1.36 1.97 -30.45
N ASP A 323 1.26 0.76 -31.02
CA ASP A 323 0.10 -0.11 -30.93
C ASP A 323 0.12 -1.04 -29.70
N LEU A 324 1.17 -0.98 -28.87
CA LEU A 324 1.25 -1.77 -27.64
C LEU A 324 0.02 -1.50 -26.75
N PRO A 325 -0.69 -2.55 -26.29
CA PRO A 325 -1.86 -2.38 -25.45
C PRO A 325 -1.56 -1.70 -24.11
N ALA A 326 -2.52 -0.89 -23.68
CA ALA A 326 -2.53 -0.20 -22.41
C ALA A 326 -3.93 -0.24 -21.78
N ALA A 327 -4.01 -0.30 -20.46
CA ALA A 327 -5.26 -0.21 -19.70
C ALA A 327 -5.12 0.78 -18.55
N ILE A 328 -6.05 1.72 -18.49
CA ILE A 328 -6.16 2.70 -17.41
C ILE A 328 -7.23 2.21 -16.45
N VAL A 329 -6.84 1.87 -15.22
CA VAL A 329 -7.72 1.30 -14.21
C VAL A 329 -7.93 2.29 -13.07
N GLU A 330 -9.17 2.67 -12.84
CA GLU A 330 -9.60 3.55 -11.75
C GLU A 330 -10.38 2.76 -10.71
N LYS A 331 -10.18 3.12 -9.43
CA LYS A 331 -10.93 2.56 -8.29
C LYS A 331 -10.92 1.02 -8.24
N ALA A 332 -9.76 0.41 -8.53
CA ALA A 332 -9.59 -1.04 -8.42
C ALA A 332 -10.10 -1.56 -7.06
N SER A 333 -10.71 -2.74 -7.06
CA SER A 333 -11.47 -3.42 -6.00
C SER A 333 -12.76 -2.74 -5.53
N LEU A 334 -12.94 -1.44 -5.76
CA LEU A 334 -14.06 -0.69 -5.20
C LEU A 334 -15.32 -0.75 -6.08
N PRO A 335 -16.51 -0.51 -5.50
CA PRO A 335 -17.71 -0.23 -6.26
C PRO A 335 -17.49 0.94 -7.23
N GLY A 336 -17.84 0.74 -8.51
CA GLY A 336 -17.61 1.74 -9.55
C GLY A 336 -16.20 1.75 -10.14
N ARG A 337 -15.43 0.65 -9.97
CA ARG A 337 -14.20 0.39 -10.74
C ARG A 337 -14.43 0.58 -12.24
N ARG A 338 -13.45 1.17 -12.93
CA ARG A 338 -13.48 1.40 -14.39
C ARG A 338 -12.16 0.99 -15.01
N CYS A 339 -12.22 0.44 -16.21
CA CYS A 339 -11.05 0.17 -17.03
C CYS A 339 -11.27 0.72 -18.44
N ARG A 340 -10.30 1.49 -18.94
CA ARG A 340 -10.28 2.00 -20.32
C ARG A 340 -9.08 1.37 -21.03
N PHE A 341 -9.36 0.53 -22.03
CA PHE A 341 -8.34 -0.04 -22.89
C PHE A 341 -7.98 0.95 -24.00
N LYS A 342 -6.68 1.06 -24.26
CA LYS A 342 -6.08 1.95 -25.25
C LYS A 342 -4.80 1.32 -25.81
N LYS A 343 -4.22 2.01 -26.79
CA LYS A 343 -2.85 1.81 -27.25
C LYS A 343 -1.96 2.89 -26.63
N ILE A 344 -0.68 2.60 -26.37
CA ILE A 344 0.20 3.59 -25.73
C ILE A 344 0.29 4.90 -26.54
N GLY A 345 0.26 4.82 -27.87
CA GLY A 345 0.31 6.00 -28.74
C GLY A 345 -0.98 6.84 -28.76
N LYS A 346 -2.01 6.43 -28.02
CA LYS A 346 -3.31 7.11 -27.91
C LYS A 346 -3.65 7.53 -26.47
N LEU A 347 -2.69 7.42 -25.55
CA LEU A 347 -2.86 7.89 -24.18
C LEU A 347 -2.92 9.41 -24.15
N ALA A 348 -3.82 9.94 -23.32
CA ALA A 348 -3.99 11.36 -23.10
C ALA A 348 -4.32 11.63 -21.63
N ASP A 349 -3.94 12.79 -21.11
CA ASP A 349 -4.08 13.09 -19.67
C ASP A 349 -5.55 13.10 -19.20
N GLN A 350 -6.48 13.45 -20.08
CA GLN A 350 -7.93 13.40 -19.82
C GLN A 350 -8.51 11.98 -19.72
N ASP A 351 -7.70 10.93 -19.91
CA ASP A 351 -8.16 9.56 -19.85
C ASP A 351 -8.35 9.02 -18.42
N ALA A 352 -8.04 9.82 -17.40
CA ALA A 352 -8.38 9.54 -16.01
C ALA A 352 -8.93 10.79 -15.33
N ASP A 353 -10.02 10.62 -14.56
CA ASP A 353 -10.65 11.73 -13.82
C ASP A 353 -10.13 11.80 -12.37
N GLY A 354 -9.37 10.79 -11.94
CA GLY A 354 -8.86 10.63 -10.59
C GLY A 354 -7.72 9.61 -10.49
N PRO A 355 -7.39 9.12 -9.28
CA PRO A 355 -6.32 8.15 -9.11
C PRO A 355 -6.52 6.90 -9.96
N ALA A 356 -5.54 6.63 -10.82
CA ALA A 356 -5.57 5.53 -11.77
C ALA A 356 -4.21 4.82 -11.83
N LEU A 357 -4.26 3.53 -12.15
CA LEU A 357 -3.11 2.74 -12.58
C LEU A 357 -3.09 2.69 -14.11
N LEU A 358 -1.90 2.67 -14.69
CA LEU A 358 -1.71 2.35 -16.09
C LEU A 358 -1.00 0.99 -16.18
N ILE A 359 -1.65 0.01 -16.79
CA ILE A 359 -1.05 -1.29 -17.15
C ILE A 359 -0.66 -1.19 -18.62
N VAL A 360 0.55 -1.60 -18.98
CA VAL A 360 1.06 -1.58 -20.36
C VAL A 360 1.68 -2.94 -20.65
N GLY A 361 1.34 -3.56 -21.78
CA GLY A 361 1.96 -4.80 -22.20
C GLY A 361 1.04 -5.76 -22.96
N PRO A 362 1.61 -6.79 -23.61
CA PRO A 362 0.87 -7.73 -24.46
C PRO A 362 -0.07 -8.64 -23.66
N THR A 363 0.07 -8.72 -22.33
CA THR A 363 -0.84 -9.51 -21.48
C THR A 363 -2.27 -8.97 -21.46
N LEU A 364 -2.46 -7.70 -21.83
CA LEU A 364 -3.78 -7.07 -21.95
C LEU A 364 -4.63 -7.68 -23.08
N ASP A 365 -4.01 -8.26 -24.11
CA ASP A 365 -4.72 -8.95 -25.20
C ASP A 365 -5.42 -10.23 -24.70
N TYR A 366 -5.04 -10.73 -23.53
CA TYR A 366 -5.62 -11.91 -22.89
C TYR A 366 -6.66 -11.56 -21.82
N ALA A 367 -6.89 -10.26 -21.58
CA ALA A 367 -7.98 -9.85 -20.70
C ALA A 367 -9.31 -10.34 -21.29
N PRO A 368 -10.20 -10.95 -20.50
CA PRO A 368 -11.51 -11.39 -20.98
C PRO A 368 -12.24 -10.17 -21.53
N ARG A 369 -12.28 -10.08 -22.86
CA ARG A 369 -13.02 -9.04 -23.56
C ARG A 369 -14.50 -9.30 -23.28
N LYS A 370 -15.13 -8.46 -22.46
CA LYS A 370 -16.59 -8.39 -22.47
C LYS A 370 -16.97 -7.93 -23.86
N PRO A 371 -17.78 -8.69 -24.62
CA PRO A 371 -18.20 -8.26 -25.94
C PRO A 371 -18.78 -6.84 -25.84
N THR A 372 -18.39 -5.95 -26.75
CA THR A 372 -18.97 -4.63 -26.90
C THR A 372 -20.02 -4.72 -27.97
N LEU A 373 -21.29 -4.58 -27.57
CA LEU A 373 -22.42 -4.70 -28.48
C LEU A 373 -22.97 -3.32 -28.84
N LEU A 374 -23.26 -3.14 -30.12
CA LEU A 374 -24.01 -1.98 -30.60
C LEU A 374 -25.50 -2.19 -30.31
N PHE A 375 -26.11 -1.36 -29.47
CA PHE A 375 -27.52 -1.47 -29.12
C PHE A 375 -28.36 -0.55 -29.99
N THR A 376 -29.19 -1.12 -30.87
CA THR A 376 -29.95 -0.35 -31.89
C THR A 376 -31.33 0.13 -31.42
N GLY A 377 -31.77 -0.30 -30.24
CA GLY A 377 -33.10 -0.04 -29.71
C GLY A 377 -33.28 1.24 -28.89
N LEU A 378 -34.48 1.42 -28.34
CA LEU A 378 -34.84 2.58 -27.53
C LEU A 378 -34.54 2.44 -26.03
N SER A 379 -34.39 1.21 -25.54
CA SER A 379 -34.33 0.91 -24.11
C SER A 379 -33.12 0.04 -23.76
N PRO A 380 -31.88 0.57 -23.84
CA PRO A 380 -30.66 -0.18 -23.57
C PRO A 380 -30.64 -0.78 -22.16
N HIS A 381 -31.26 -0.12 -21.19
CA HIS A 381 -31.37 -0.56 -19.80
C HIS A 381 -32.18 -1.86 -19.62
N ARG A 382 -32.97 -2.28 -20.61
CA ARG A 382 -33.71 -3.56 -20.56
C ARG A 382 -32.85 -4.76 -20.95
N PHE A 383 -31.72 -4.54 -21.63
CA PHE A 383 -30.81 -5.62 -21.97
C PHE A 383 -29.98 -6.01 -20.74
N ARG A 384 -30.03 -7.30 -20.38
CA ARG A 384 -29.43 -7.85 -19.15
C ARG A 384 -28.17 -8.69 -19.40
N GLY A 385 -27.63 -8.70 -20.61
CA GLY A 385 -26.45 -9.49 -20.95
C GLY A 385 -25.17 -8.99 -20.24
N PRO A 386 -24.15 -9.85 -20.07
CA PRO A 386 -22.88 -9.52 -19.40
C PRO A 386 -21.99 -8.53 -20.18
N GLU A 387 -22.38 -8.17 -21.40
CA GLU A 387 -21.66 -7.37 -22.38
C GLU A 387 -21.64 -5.86 -22.06
N ARG A 388 -20.71 -5.13 -22.71
CA ARG A 388 -20.71 -3.66 -22.72
C ARG A 388 -21.62 -3.18 -23.84
N LEU A 389 -22.62 -2.35 -23.54
CA LEU A 389 -23.49 -1.76 -24.56
C LEU A 389 -23.02 -0.37 -24.99
N VAL A 390 -23.02 -0.13 -26.29
CA VAL A 390 -22.93 1.21 -26.87
C VAL A 390 -24.27 1.53 -27.52
N HIS A 391 -24.98 2.51 -26.97
CA HIS A 391 -26.32 2.85 -27.44
C HIS A 391 -26.25 3.66 -28.73
N TYR A 392 -26.75 3.07 -29.82
CA TYR A 392 -26.79 3.67 -31.14
C TYR A 392 -28.17 3.44 -31.76
N PRO A 393 -29.19 4.19 -31.32
CA PRO A 393 -30.57 3.93 -31.72
C PRO A 393 -30.75 4.16 -33.23
N LEU A 394 -31.25 3.13 -33.92
CA LEU A 394 -31.64 3.19 -35.34
C LEU A 394 -33.15 3.38 -35.52
N ILE A 395 -33.88 3.49 -34.40
CA ILE A 395 -35.30 3.77 -34.33
C ILE A 395 -35.56 4.86 -33.28
N GLU A 396 -36.69 5.55 -33.39
CA GLU A 396 -37.20 6.52 -32.41
C GLU A 396 -38.73 6.39 -32.24
N ARG A 397 -39.29 7.03 -31.20
CA ARG A 397 -40.75 7.16 -31.02
C ARG A 397 -41.23 8.50 -31.54
N ARG A 398 -42.21 8.49 -32.45
CA ARG A 398 -42.90 9.66 -32.95
C ARG A 398 -44.36 9.64 -32.46
N GLY A 399 -44.85 10.76 -31.91
CA GLY A 399 -46.23 10.84 -31.41
C GLY A 399 -46.55 9.89 -30.24
N GLY A 400 -45.54 9.40 -29.50
CA GLY A 400 -45.71 8.56 -28.31
C GLY A 400 -45.93 7.07 -28.58
N GLU A 401 -46.58 6.71 -29.69
CA GLU A 401 -46.95 5.33 -30.01
C GLU A 401 -46.24 4.77 -31.25
N GLU A 402 -45.91 5.60 -32.24
CA GLU A 402 -45.34 5.15 -33.51
C GLU A 402 -43.82 4.98 -33.40
N ILE A 403 -43.28 3.85 -33.87
CA ILE A 403 -41.84 3.61 -33.96
C ILE A 403 -41.40 3.80 -35.41
N VAL A 404 -40.44 4.70 -35.65
CA VAL A 404 -39.92 5.01 -36.99
C VAL A 404 -38.40 4.80 -37.05
N ALA A 405 -37.86 4.53 -38.24
CA ALA A 405 -36.42 4.41 -38.47
C ALA A 405 -35.74 5.78 -38.47
N VAL A 406 -34.49 5.84 -37.98
CA VAL A 406 -33.69 7.07 -37.92
C VAL A 406 -32.47 6.92 -38.80
N GLU A 407 -32.21 7.93 -39.65
CA GLU A 407 -30.97 8.01 -40.41
C GLU A 407 -29.82 8.46 -39.51
N LYS A 408 -28.73 7.69 -39.56
CA LYS A 408 -27.55 7.86 -38.72
C LYS A 408 -26.29 7.73 -39.58
N SER A 409 -25.20 8.37 -39.17
CA SER A 409 -23.93 8.28 -39.86
C SER A 409 -23.34 6.87 -39.75
N ARG A 410 -22.48 6.47 -40.70
CA ARG A 410 -21.71 5.23 -40.53
C ARG A 410 -20.74 5.37 -39.34
N ILE A 411 -20.68 4.31 -38.53
CA ILE A 411 -19.61 4.07 -37.57
C ILE A 411 -18.81 2.86 -38.06
N ASP A 412 -17.58 2.70 -37.55
CA ASP A 412 -16.78 1.52 -37.82
C ASP A 412 -17.35 0.31 -37.05
N LEU A 413 -17.89 -0.66 -37.78
CA LEU A 413 -18.45 -1.87 -37.16
C LEU A 413 -17.37 -2.78 -36.58
N GLN A 414 -16.10 -2.64 -36.97
CA GLN A 414 -15.00 -3.45 -36.43
C GLN A 414 -14.71 -3.15 -34.94
N GLU A 415 -15.23 -2.03 -34.41
CA GLU A 415 -15.12 -1.69 -32.99
C GLU A 415 -16.08 -2.51 -32.10
N PHE A 416 -17.07 -3.19 -32.68
CA PHE A 416 -18.13 -3.91 -31.97
C PHE A 416 -18.03 -5.42 -32.21
N ASP A 417 -18.23 -6.21 -31.15
CA ASP A 417 -18.24 -7.67 -31.24
C ASP A 417 -19.58 -8.21 -31.75
N GLY A 418 -20.64 -7.40 -31.72
CA GLY A 418 -21.96 -7.79 -32.17
C GLY A 418 -23.00 -6.67 -32.06
N VAL A 419 -24.23 -6.97 -32.46
CA VAL A 419 -25.33 -5.98 -32.50
C VAL A 419 -26.56 -6.53 -31.79
N VAL A 420 -27.21 -5.69 -30.98
CA VAL A 420 -28.49 -5.98 -30.35
C VAL A 420 -29.62 -5.32 -31.12
N PHE A 421 -30.56 -6.14 -31.61
CA PHE A 421 -31.80 -5.68 -32.22
C PHE A 421 -32.98 -5.80 -31.24
N THR A 422 -33.80 -4.76 -31.23
CA THR A 422 -35.04 -4.71 -30.43
C THR A 422 -36.31 -4.55 -31.23
N HIS A 423 -36.17 -4.31 -32.53
CA HIS A 423 -37.29 -4.05 -33.42
C HIS A 423 -36.87 -4.38 -34.86
N GLU A 424 -37.84 -4.77 -35.70
CA GLU A 424 -37.59 -5.15 -37.09
C GLU A 424 -37.06 -3.98 -37.93
N LEU A 425 -37.66 -2.79 -37.77
CA LEU A 425 -37.20 -1.56 -38.44
C LEU A 425 -35.71 -1.24 -38.19
N ALA A 426 -35.17 -1.60 -37.02
CA ALA A 426 -33.76 -1.38 -36.73
C ALA A 426 -32.86 -2.32 -37.56
N ILE A 427 -33.32 -3.53 -37.90
CA ILE A 427 -32.61 -4.47 -38.78
C ILE A 427 -32.57 -3.89 -40.19
N ASP A 428 -33.72 -3.46 -40.72
CA ASP A 428 -33.83 -2.91 -42.07
C ASP A 428 -32.93 -1.68 -42.24
N GLN A 429 -32.94 -0.80 -41.23
CA GLN A 429 -32.10 0.39 -41.22
C GLN A 429 -30.61 0.04 -41.09
N PHE A 430 -30.26 -0.93 -40.26
CA PHE A 430 -28.88 -1.41 -40.14
C PHE A 430 -28.36 -1.96 -41.47
N LEU A 431 -29.13 -2.83 -42.13
CA LEU A 431 -28.78 -3.39 -43.43
C LEU A 431 -28.68 -2.33 -44.52
N ARG A 432 -29.51 -1.28 -44.49
CA ARG A 432 -29.37 -0.15 -45.42
C ARG A 432 -28.05 0.59 -45.25
N ILE A 433 -27.60 0.77 -44.00
CA ILE A 433 -26.38 1.52 -43.70
C ILE A 433 -25.13 0.66 -43.99
N TRP A 434 -25.12 -0.61 -43.59
CA TRP A 434 -23.91 -1.45 -43.61
C TRP A 434 -23.93 -2.62 -44.59
N GLY A 435 -25.05 -2.93 -45.23
CA GLY A 435 -25.17 -3.92 -46.30
C GLY A 435 -25.20 -5.40 -45.86
N SER A 436 -24.71 -5.71 -44.67
CA SER A 436 -24.73 -7.07 -44.11
C SER A 436 -24.85 -7.04 -42.58
N LEU A 437 -25.21 -8.18 -41.99
CA LEU A 437 -25.23 -8.38 -40.54
C LEU A 437 -23.85 -8.88 -40.06
N PRO A 438 -23.44 -8.51 -38.83
CA PRO A 438 -22.21 -9.03 -38.23
C PRO A 438 -22.39 -10.50 -37.83
N GLU A 439 -21.29 -11.15 -37.48
CA GLU A 439 -21.28 -12.56 -37.06
C GLU A 439 -22.12 -12.80 -35.80
N LEU A 440 -22.05 -11.89 -34.81
CA LEU A 440 -22.78 -12.03 -33.55
C LEU A 440 -23.99 -11.08 -33.50
N VAL A 441 -25.20 -11.66 -33.45
CA VAL A 441 -26.46 -10.91 -33.37
C VAL A 441 -27.27 -11.32 -32.14
N TYR A 442 -27.79 -10.32 -31.42
CA TYR A 442 -28.70 -10.51 -30.30
C TYR A 442 -30.11 -10.07 -30.67
N ALA A 443 -31.08 -10.95 -30.42
CA ALA A 443 -32.50 -10.65 -30.60
C ALA A 443 -33.20 -10.64 -29.24
N THR A 444 -33.82 -9.52 -28.90
CA THR A 444 -34.53 -9.36 -27.62
C THR A 444 -35.93 -9.98 -27.59
N SER A 445 -36.36 -10.64 -28.68
CA SER A 445 -37.61 -11.42 -28.68
C SER A 445 -37.54 -12.64 -29.60
N PRO A 446 -38.32 -13.71 -29.31
CA PRO A 446 -38.43 -14.88 -30.18
C PRO A 446 -39.00 -14.58 -31.57
N SER A 447 -39.82 -13.53 -31.70
CA SER A 447 -40.36 -13.10 -33.00
C SER A 447 -39.25 -12.53 -33.90
N LEU A 448 -38.41 -11.67 -33.31
CA LEU A 448 -37.30 -11.03 -34.00
C LEU A 448 -36.21 -12.02 -34.42
N SER A 449 -35.92 -12.99 -33.54
CA SER A 449 -34.98 -14.09 -33.84
C SER A 449 -35.44 -14.91 -35.04
N ARG A 450 -36.71 -15.33 -35.07
CA ARG A 450 -37.28 -16.08 -36.21
C ARG A 450 -37.17 -15.29 -37.51
N LYS A 451 -37.40 -13.98 -37.48
CA LYS A 451 -37.24 -13.10 -38.65
C LYS A 451 -35.79 -13.06 -39.13
N LEU A 452 -34.83 -12.82 -38.24
CA LEU A 452 -33.40 -12.79 -38.56
C LEU A 452 -32.90 -14.11 -39.18
N ILE A 453 -33.39 -15.26 -38.70
CA ILE A 453 -33.07 -16.57 -39.28
C ILE A 453 -33.69 -16.74 -40.67
N ARG A 454 -34.98 -16.41 -40.81
CA ARG A 454 -35.75 -16.66 -42.03
C ARG A 454 -35.37 -15.71 -43.17
N ASP A 455 -35.27 -14.42 -42.89
CA ASP A 455 -35.19 -13.36 -43.90
C ASP A 455 -33.74 -12.94 -44.18
N HIS A 456 -32.81 -13.23 -43.25
CA HIS A 456 -31.42 -12.78 -43.35
C HIS A 456 -30.38 -13.90 -43.12
N HIS A 457 -30.83 -15.16 -43.02
CA HIS A 457 -29.97 -16.34 -42.87
C HIS A 457 -28.94 -16.24 -41.73
N CYS A 458 -29.26 -15.53 -40.65
CA CYS A 458 -28.38 -15.45 -39.48
C CYS A 458 -28.19 -16.83 -38.84
N GLN A 459 -26.94 -17.28 -38.75
CA GLN A 459 -26.57 -18.57 -38.15
C GLN A 459 -26.31 -18.48 -36.63
N TRP A 460 -26.01 -17.28 -36.12
CA TRP A 460 -25.66 -17.05 -34.72
C TRP A 460 -26.59 -15.99 -34.10
N ILE A 461 -27.60 -16.46 -33.37
CA ILE A 461 -28.51 -15.59 -32.61
C ILE A 461 -28.51 -15.98 -31.14
N VAL A 462 -28.18 -15.02 -30.29
CA VAL A 462 -28.27 -15.18 -28.84
C VAL A 462 -29.56 -14.51 -28.34
N HIS A 463 -30.36 -15.26 -27.59
CA HIS A 463 -31.58 -14.76 -26.97
C HIS A 463 -31.26 -14.05 -25.65
N SER A 464 -31.77 -12.82 -25.51
CA SER A 464 -31.66 -12.03 -24.28
C SER A 464 -33.06 -11.78 -23.71
N PHE A 465 -33.27 -12.09 -22.44
CA PHE A 465 -34.54 -11.92 -21.72
C PHE A 465 -34.66 -10.55 -21.05
#